data_AF-A0A2H3FRA8-F1
#
_entry.id   AF-A0A2H3FRA8-F1
#
_cell.length_a   1.000
_cell.length_b   1.000
_cell.length_c   1.000
_cell.angle_alpha   90.00
_cell.angle_beta   90.00
_cell.angle_gamma   90.00
#
_symmetry.space_group_name_H-M   'P 1'
#
loop_
_entity.id
_entity.type
_entity.pdbx_description
1 polymer ?
#
loop_
_entity_poly.entity_id
_entity_poly.type
_entity_poly.pdbx_seq_one_letter_code
_entity_poly.pdbx_strand_id
1 'polypeptide(L)'
;MGIQGNEEADRAAKEATGWREGDLTGPKAAEPQQLYPLRSTMKTWSHKETIMSWERDWISETRGRASFRHTPKPSRKVLDLHDGLNKKHSALLTQLRTEKIGLKDFLYNRKVPGISSNRCPCGSDRQTVVHVLLRCRQHRQLRDQELGRLQGRNNLRKLLSERKAAAKAIKFIELTQILGQFQDRDLNRQS
;
A
#
# COMPACT_ATOMS: atom_id res chain seq x y z
N MET A 1 8.03 31.63 18.93
CA MET A 1 9.32 32.04 19.53
C MET A 1 10.38 31.07 19.06
N GLY A 2 11.52 31.57 18.60
CA GLY A 2 12.58 30.74 18.02
C GLY A 2 13.34 29.94 19.08
N ILE A 3 14.07 28.93 18.62
CA ILE A 3 14.96 28.12 19.46
C ILE A 3 16.26 28.91 19.60
N GLN A 4 16.66 29.30 20.82
CA GLN A 4 17.82 30.17 21.09
C GLN A 4 19.09 29.78 20.30
N GLY A 5 19.41 28.49 20.22
CA GLY A 5 20.56 28.00 19.45
C GLY A 5 20.47 28.26 17.94
N ASN A 6 19.27 28.28 17.35
CA ASN A 6 19.09 28.65 15.93
C ASN A 6 19.29 30.15 15.72
N GLU A 7 18.87 30.97 16.69
CA GLU A 7 19.00 32.43 16.61
C GLU A 7 20.46 32.88 16.78
N GLU A 8 21.22 32.21 17.64
CA GLU A 8 22.67 32.43 17.80
C GLU A 8 23.45 31.99 16.54
N ALA A 9 23.10 30.84 15.95
CA ALA A 9 23.71 30.36 14.71
C ALA A 9 23.43 31.29 13.50
N ASP A 10 22.21 31.81 13.37
CA ASP A 10 21.83 32.76 12.32
C ASP A 10 22.61 34.07 12.43
N ARG A 11 22.77 34.59 13.65
CA ARG A 11 23.56 35.80 13.91
C ARG A 11 25.03 35.61 13.54
N ALA A 12 25.63 34.50 13.97
CA ALA A 12 27.02 34.17 13.62
C ALA A 12 27.21 34.00 12.10
N ALA A 13 26.25 33.40 11.40
CA ALA A 13 26.28 33.27 9.94
C ALA A 13 26.22 34.63 9.25
N LYS A 14 25.33 35.54 9.69
CA LYS A 14 25.26 36.92 9.17
C LYS A 14 26.57 37.65 9.39
N GLU A 15 27.11 37.60 10.60
CA GLU A 15 28.36 38.28 10.92
C GLU A 15 29.54 37.77 10.09
N ALA A 16 29.59 36.45 9.81
CA ALA A 16 30.62 35.82 8.98
C ALA A 16 30.57 36.27 7.51
N THR A 17 29.38 36.62 6.98
CA THR A 17 29.24 37.19 5.63
C THR A 17 29.68 38.66 5.54
N GLY A 18 30.04 39.27 6.67
CA GLY A 18 30.33 40.70 6.78
C GLY A 18 29.10 41.56 7.06
N TRP A 19 27.91 40.96 7.22
CA TRP A 19 26.69 41.71 7.53
C TRP A 19 26.74 42.28 8.94
N ARG A 20 26.30 43.53 9.10
CA ARG A 20 26.07 44.22 10.38
C ARG A 20 24.75 44.99 10.30
N GLU A 21 24.21 45.31 11.46
CA GLU A 21 23.00 46.11 11.56
C GLU A 21 23.27 47.55 11.11
N GLY A 22 22.37 48.12 10.30
CA GLY A 22 22.46 49.51 9.81
C GLY A 22 23.33 49.75 8.57
N ASP A 23 23.21 48.92 7.53
CA ASP A 23 23.92 49.02 6.22
C ASP A 23 25.46 49.02 6.29
N LEU A 24 26.04 48.75 7.47
CA LEU A 24 27.47 48.61 7.65
C LEU A 24 27.95 47.24 7.16
N THR A 25 29.01 47.22 6.34
CA THR A 25 29.64 45.97 5.88
C THR A 25 31.02 45.84 6.51
N GLY A 26 31.26 44.76 7.24
CA GLY A 26 32.55 44.43 7.87
C GLY A 26 33.39 43.46 7.04
N PRO A 27 34.64 43.18 7.47
CA PRO A 27 35.45 42.13 6.85
C PRO A 27 34.76 40.77 7.00
N LYS A 28 34.77 39.99 5.92
CA LYS A 28 34.24 38.62 5.91
C LYS A 28 35.12 37.72 6.77
N ALA A 29 34.51 36.71 7.38
CA ALA A 29 35.28 35.67 8.06
C ALA A 29 36.20 34.94 7.07
N ALA A 30 37.39 34.56 7.54
CA ALA A 30 38.31 33.73 6.76
C ALA A 30 37.66 32.38 6.44
N GLU A 31 37.93 31.85 5.25
CA GLU A 31 37.38 30.57 4.84
C GLU A 31 37.94 29.44 5.72
N PRO A 32 37.10 28.51 6.22
CA PRO A 32 37.58 27.39 7.02
C PRO A 32 38.53 26.51 6.19
N GLN A 33 39.63 26.07 6.81
CA GLN A 33 40.56 25.11 6.17
C GLN A 33 39.91 23.76 5.87
N GLN A 34 38.86 23.40 6.63
CA GLN A 34 38.12 22.17 6.44
C GLN A 34 36.63 22.39 6.67
N LEU A 35 35.82 21.89 5.73
CA LEU A 35 34.37 21.86 5.85
C LEU A 35 33.94 20.46 6.29
N TYR A 36 33.08 20.41 7.31
CA TYR A 36 32.45 19.16 7.73
C TYR A 36 30.95 19.21 7.40
N PRO A 37 30.38 18.12 6.85
CA PRO A 37 28.95 18.08 6.66
C PRO A 37 28.26 18.07 8.03
N LEU A 38 27.23 18.89 8.18
CA LEU A 38 26.39 18.85 9.36
C LEU A 38 25.78 17.45 9.51
N ARG A 39 25.61 16.99 10.75
CA ARG A 39 24.95 15.72 11.04
C ARG A 39 23.56 15.64 10.41
N SER A 40 22.84 16.75 10.34
CA SER A 40 21.54 16.87 9.66
C SER A 40 21.63 16.63 8.15
N THR A 41 22.65 17.19 7.48
CA THR A 41 22.92 16.96 6.06
C THR A 41 23.23 15.49 5.79
N MET A 42 24.12 14.90 6.60
CA MET A 42 24.44 13.47 6.49
C MET A 42 23.21 12.58 6.65
N LYS A 43 22.37 12.84 7.68
CA LYS A 43 21.10 12.12 7.87
C LYS A 43 20.17 12.24 6.66
N THR A 44 20.05 13.45 6.11
CA THR A 44 19.20 13.72 4.94
C THR A 44 19.69 12.92 3.72
N TRP A 45 21.00 12.90 3.47
CA TRP A 45 21.60 12.14 2.38
C TRP A 45 21.43 10.63 2.58
N SER A 46 21.78 10.09 3.75
CA SER A 46 21.60 8.67 4.06
C SER A 46 20.14 8.24 3.90
N HIS A 47 19.20 9.07 4.36
CA HIS A 47 17.77 8.80 4.18
C HIS A 47 17.38 8.78 2.70
N LYS A 48 17.83 9.77 1.92
CA LYS A 48 17.56 9.84 0.46
C LYS A 48 18.11 8.61 -0.26
N GLU A 49 19.37 8.26 -0.03
CA GLU A 49 20.03 7.11 -0.68
C GLU A 49 19.35 5.79 -0.29
N THR A 50 18.98 5.62 0.98
CA THR A 50 18.26 4.43 1.46
C THR A 50 16.92 4.28 0.76
N ILE A 51 16.13 5.37 0.67
CA ILE A 51 14.84 5.36 -0.02
C ILE A 51 15.02 5.07 -1.52
N MET A 52 16.03 5.64 -2.17
CA MET A 52 16.31 5.39 -3.59
C MET A 52 16.72 3.93 -3.85
N SER A 53 17.57 3.36 -3.00
CA SER A 53 17.96 1.95 -3.10
C SER A 53 16.75 1.05 -2.90
N TRP A 54 15.97 1.31 -1.85
CA TRP A 54 14.76 0.55 -1.55
C TRP A 54 13.71 0.63 -2.69
N GLU A 55 13.50 1.80 -3.30
CA GLU A 55 12.57 1.98 -4.41
C GLU A 55 13.04 1.22 -5.67
N ARG A 56 14.35 1.21 -5.94
CA ARG A 56 14.96 0.38 -6.99
C ARG A 56 14.72 -1.10 -6.75
N ASP A 57 15.02 -1.60 -5.55
CA ASP A 57 14.82 -3.00 -5.19
C ASP A 57 13.34 -3.41 -5.28
N TRP A 58 12.44 -2.53 -4.84
CA TRP A 58 11.00 -2.78 -4.87
C TRP A 58 10.45 -2.93 -6.30
N ILE A 59 10.95 -2.11 -7.22
CA ILE A 59 10.60 -2.13 -8.65
C ILE A 59 11.20 -3.36 -9.34
N SER A 60 12.46 -3.72 -9.05
CA SER A 60 13.18 -4.79 -9.76
C SER A 60 12.88 -6.20 -9.25
N GLU A 61 12.47 -6.36 -7.98
CA GLU A 61 12.16 -7.66 -7.39
C GLU A 61 11.08 -8.40 -8.22
N THR A 62 10.99 -9.71 -8.15
CA THR A 62 9.95 -10.51 -8.86
C THR A 62 8.88 -11.06 -7.92
N ARG A 63 9.16 -11.06 -6.62
CA ARG A 63 8.23 -11.47 -5.56
C ARG A 63 7.30 -10.30 -5.18
N GLY A 64 6.13 -10.63 -4.63
CA GLY A 64 5.19 -9.60 -4.13
C GLY A 64 4.51 -8.76 -5.21
N ARG A 65 4.53 -9.18 -6.49
CA ARG A 65 3.97 -8.41 -7.61
C ARG A 65 2.48 -8.10 -7.50
N ALA A 66 1.71 -8.94 -6.80
CA ALA A 66 0.33 -8.62 -6.43
C ALA A 66 0.26 -7.33 -5.60
N SER A 67 1.02 -7.25 -4.49
CA SER A 67 1.10 -6.04 -3.67
C SER A 67 1.61 -4.84 -4.47
N PHE A 68 2.64 -5.01 -5.30
CA PHE A 68 3.18 -3.95 -6.16
C PHE A 68 2.15 -3.41 -7.15
N ARG A 69 1.31 -4.27 -7.74
CA ARG A 69 0.23 -3.85 -8.65
C ARG A 69 -0.67 -2.82 -7.98
N HIS A 70 -0.92 -2.97 -6.68
CA HIS A 70 -1.80 -2.07 -5.93
C HIS A 70 -1.05 -0.89 -5.30
N THR A 71 0.17 -1.11 -4.82
CA THR A 71 1.01 -0.13 -4.11
C THR A 71 2.43 -0.17 -4.68
N PRO A 72 2.67 0.41 -5.87
CA PRO A 72 4.02 0.52 -6.42
C PRO A 72 4.88 1.50 -5.62
N LYS A 73 4.24 2.46 -4.94
CA LYS A 73 4.87 3.37 -3.99
C LYS A 73 4.08 3.36 -2.68
N PRO A 74 4.68 2.90 -1.55
CA PRO A 74 4.04 2.95 -0.25
C PRO A 74 3.64 4.38 0.10
N SER A 75 2.44 4.51 0.62
CA SER A 75 1.92 5.79 1.11
C SER A 75 0.92 5.53 2.22
N ARG A 76 0.66 6.56 3.03
CA ARG A 76 -0.36 6.55 4.10
C ARG A 76 -1.73 6.08 3.58
N LYS A 77 -2.04 6.36 2.31
CA LYS A 77 -3.28 5.95 1.63
C LYS A 77 -3.58 4.46 1.71
N VAL A 78 -2.56 3.61 1.87
CA VAL A 78 -2.79 2.17 2.08
C VAL A 78 -3.48 1.92 3.42
N LEU A 79 -3.07 2.62 4.48
CA LEU A 79 -3.69 2.52 5.81
C LEU A 79 -5.13 3.04 5.76
N ASP A 80 -5.37 4.11 5.00
CA ASP A 80 -6.70 4.69 4.82
C ASP A 80 -7.69 3.69 4.17
N LEU A 81 -7.23 2.63 3.50
CA LEU A 81 -8.13 1.59 2.98
C LEU A 81 -8.73 0.70 4.07
N HIS A 82 -8.07 0.59 5.21
CA HIS A 82 -8.47 -0.26 6.32
C HIS A 82 -9.28 0.48 7.38
N ASP A 83 -9.27 1.80 7.36
CA ASP A 83 -10.04 2.65 8.26
C ASP A 83 -11.56 2.41 8.10
N GLY A 84 -12.22 2.17 9.23
CA GLY A 84 -13.64 1.79 9.31
C GLY A 84 -13.95 0.32 8.99
N LEU A 85 -12.96 -0.49 8.56
CA LEU A 85 -13.17 -1.93 8.37
C LEU A 85 -12.99 -2.68 9.70
N ASN A 86 -13.85 -3.67 9.96
CA ASN A 86 -13.60 -4.61 11.04
C ASN A 86 -12.39 -5.51 10.72
N LYS A 87 -11.92 -6.29 11.71
CA LYS A 87 -10.75 -7.16 11.56
C LYS A 87 -10.90 -8.18 10.43
N LYS A 88 -12.09 -8.77 10.26
CA LYS A 88 -12.40 -9.75 9.21
C LYS A 88 -12.25 -9.13 7.82
N HIS A 89 -12.87 -7.97 7.61
CA HIS A 89 -12.83 -7.23 6.34
C HIS A 89 -11.44 -6.69 6.02
N SER A 90 -10.72 -6.18 7.01
CA SER A 90 -9.34 -5.73 6.86
C SER A 90 -8.39 -6.87 6.46
N ALA A 91 -8.55 -8.04 7.08
CA ALA A 91 -7.82 -9.25 6.70
C ALA A 91 -8.18 -9.71 5.28
N LEU A 92 -9.47 -9.75 4.94
CA LEU A 92 -9.92 -10.14 3.60
C LEU A 92 -9.39 -9.19 2.53
N LEU A 93 -9.41 -7.88 2.75
CA LEU A 93 -8.81 -6.91 1.84
C LEU A 93 -7.31 -7.15 1.62
N THR A 94 -6.59 -7.45 2.70
CA THR A 94 -5.16 -7.80 2.63
C THR A 94 -4.95 -9.06 1.79
N GLN A 95 -5.74 -10.11 2.00
CA GLN A 95 -5.67 -11.35 1.24
C GLN A 95 -5.99 -11.14 -0.24
N LEU A 96 -6.98 -10.30 -0.56
CA LEU A 96 -7.34 -9.95 -1.94
C LEU A 96 -6.22 -9.18 -2.65
N ARG A 97 -5.62 -8.18 -1.98
CA ARG A 97 -4.54 -7.35 -2.56
C ARG A 97 -3.22 -8.10 -2.71
N THR A 98 -2.93 -9.03 -1.80
CA THR A 98 -1.70 -9.84 -1.83
C THR A 98 -1.85 -11.13 -2.65
N GLU A 99 -3.09 -11.46 -3.03
CA GLU A 99 -3.50 -12.75 -3.62
C GLU A 99 -3.08 -13.97 -2.77
N LYS A 100 -2.82 -13.76 -1.46
CA LYS A 100 -2.56 -14.81 -0.48
C LYS A 100 -3.88 -15.18 0.20
N ILE A 101 -4.72 -15.88 -0.57
CA ILE A 101 -6.11 -16.12 -0.22
C ILE A 101 -6.50 -17.57 -0.51
N GLY A 102 -7.50 -18.10 0.18
CA GLY A 102 -7.97 -19.48 0.06
C GLY A 102 -8.68 -19.84 -1.26
N LEU A 103 -8.31 -19.23 -2.39
CA LEU A 103 -8.79 -19.61 -3.71
C LEU A 103 -7.93 -20.74 -4.29
N LYS A 104 -8.52 -21.61 -5.12
CA LYS A 104 -7.86 -22.80 -5.67
C LYS A 104 -6.51 -22.50 -6.31
N ASP A 105 -6.35 -21.36 -6.97
CA ASP A 105 -5.09 -21.02 -7.60
C ASP A 105 -3.92 -20.93 -6.61
N PHE A 106 -4.12 -20.17 -5.54
CA PHE A 106 -3.11 -20.01 -4.49
C PHE A 106 -2.87 -21.33 -3.75
N LEU A 107 -3.94 -22.04 -3.39
CA LEU A 107 -3.85 -23.29 -2.64
C LEU A 107 -3.14 -24.39 -3.44
N TYR A 108 -3.45 -24.53 -4.74
CA TYR A 108 -2.78 -25.47 -5.63
C TYR A 108 -1.28 -25.17 -5.76
N ASN A 109 -0.91 -23.89 -5.97
CA ASN A 109 0.49 -23.49 -6.06
C ASN A 109 1.26 -23.72 -4.73
N ARG A 110 0.56 -23.79 -3.60
CA ARG A 110 1.13 -24.12 -2.27
C ARG A 110 1.10 -25.60 -1.95
N LYS A 111 0.61 -26.45 -2.87
CA LYS A 111 0.51 -27.90 -2.71
C LYS A 111 -0.29 -28.30 -1.46
N VAL A 112 -1.38 -27.58 -1.18
CA VAL A 112 -2.28 -27.89 -0.06
C VAL A 112 -2.94 -29.25 -0.30
N PRO A 113 -2.90 -30.19 0.67
CA PRO A 113 -3.56 -31.50 0.54
C PRO A 113 -5.04 -31.36 0.16
N GLY A 114 -5.52 -32.24 -0.72
CA GLY A 114 -6.91 -32.22 -1.22
C GLY A 114 -7.19 -31.22 -2.35
N ILE A 115 -6.24 -30.35 -2.71
CA ILE A 115 -6.38 -29.41 -3.84
C ILE A 115 -5.62 -29.93 -5.05
N SER A 116 -6.31 -30.65 -5.94
CA SER A 116 -5.73 -31.28 -7.14
C SER A 116 -5.70 -30.39 -8.38
N SER A 117 -6.35 -29.22 -8.36
CA SER A 117 -6.43 -28.32 -9.51
C SER A 117 -6.55 -26.85 -9.10
N ASN A 118 -5.89 -25.98 -9.86
CA ASN A 118 -6.04 -24.53 -9.76
C ASN A 118 -7.28 -23.98 -10.50
N ARG A 119 -8.01 -24.82 -11.25
CA ARG A 119 -9.12 -24.40 -12.11
C ARG A 119 -10.35 -23.99 -11.30
N CYS A 120 -10.99 -22.92 -11.75
CA CYS A 120 -12.30 -22.52 -11.22
C CYS A 120 -13.38 -23.54 -11.65
N PRO A 121 -14.33 -23.90 -10.76
CA PRO A 121 -15.47 -24.74 -11.13
C PRO A 121 -16.33 -24.19 -12.29
N CYS A 122 -16.25 -22.88 -12.58
CA CYS A 122 -16.92 -22.31 -13.75
C CYS A 122 -16.30 -22.71 -15.10
N GLY A 123 -15.18 -23.44 -15.11
CA GLY A 123 -14.56 -24.04 -16.30
C GLY A 123 -13.72 -23.09 -17.18
N SER A 124 -13.71 -21.78 -16.91
CA SER A 124 -13.14 -20.80 -17.85
C SER A 124 -11.66 -20.46 -17.62
N ASP A 125 -11.15 -20.55 -16.39
CA ASP A 125 -9.80 -20.08 -16.03
C ASP A 125 -9.33 -20.69 -14.68
N ARG A 126 -8.10 -20.37 -14.28
CA ARG A 126 -7.60 -20.53 -12.91
C ARG A 126 -8.44 -19.69 -11.94
N GLN A 127 -8.73 -20.19 -10.75
CA GLN A 127 -9.49 -19.47 -9.74
C GLN A 127 -8.63 -18.44 -9.01
N THR A 128 -8.29 -17.34 -9.70
CA THR A 128 -7.54 -16.20 -9.16
C THR A 128 -8.48 -15.12 -8.62
N VAL A 129 -7.95 -14.16 -7.86
CA VAL A 129 -8.71 -12.96 -7.42
C VAL A 129 -9.24 -12.18 -8.61
N VAL A 130 -8.42 -11.97 -9.65
CA VAL A 130 -8.82 -11.33 -10.93
C VAL A 130 -10.00 -12.08 -11.54
N HIS A 131 -9.93 -13.40 -11.63
CA HIS A 131 -10.99 -14.19 -12.22
C HIS A 131 -12.29 -14.07 -11.42
N VAL A 132 -12.24 -14.29 -10.10
CA VAL A 132 -13.43 -14.26 -9.24
C VAL A 132 -14.10 -12.88 -9.25
N LEU A 133 -13.33 -11.80 -9.08
CA LEU A 133 -13.86 -10.44 -9.00
C LEU A 133 -14.33 -9.88 -10.33
N LEU A 134 -13.75 -10.29 -11.48
CA LEU A 134 -13.99 -9.61 -12.75
C LEU A 134 -14.66 -10.48 -13.82
N ARG A 135 -14.47 -11.80 -13.81
CA ARG A 135 -14.76 -12.67 -14.96
C ARG A 135 -15.61 -13.90 -14.67
N CYS A 136 -15.62 -14.39 -13.44
CA CYS A 136 -16.23 -15.69 -13.08
C CYS A 136 -17.70 -15.73 -13.48
N ARG A 137 -18.08 -16.68 -14.35
CA ARG A 137 -19.45 -16.81 -14.86
C ARG A 137 -20.43 -17.25 -13.77
N GLN A 138 -19.98 -18.10 -12.85
CA GLN A 138 -20.75 -18.59 -11.71
C GLN A 138 -21.23 -17.45 -10.79
N HIS A 139 -20.45 -16.36 -10.68
CA HIS A 139 -20.79 -15.22 -9.82
C HIS A 139 -21.25 -13.99 -10.62
N ARG A 140 -21.67 -14.16 -11.88
CA ARG A 140 -22.01 -13.02 -12.76
C ARG A 140 -23.12 -12.15 -12.18
N GLN A 141 -24.26 -12.75 -11.81
CA GLN A 141 -25.42 -12.02 -11.30
C GLN A 141 -25.08 -11.23 -10.04
N LEU A 142 -24.46 -11.89 -9.05
CA LEU A 142 -24.02 -11.26 -7.81
C LEU A 142 -22.98 -10.16 -8.05
N ARG A 143 -22.06 -10.36 -9.01
CA ARG A 143 -21.06 -9.35 -9.37
C ARG A 143 -21.73 -8.12 -9.99
N ASP A 144 -22.70 -8.30 -10.87
CA ASP A 144 -23.43 -7.20 -11.48
C ASP A 144 -24.29 -6.46 -10.43
N GLN A 145 -24.86 -7.17 -9.46
CA GLN A 145 -25.61 -6.58 -8.34
C GLN A 145 -24.71 -5.74 -7.42
N GLU A 146 -23.58 -6.28 -6.96
CA GLU A 146 -22.74 -5.61 -5.96
C GLU A 146 -21.73 -4.63 -6.55
N LEU A 147 -21.18 -4.94 -7.75
CA LEU A 147 -20.11 -4.17 -8.39
C LEU A 147 -20.53 -3.45 -9.67
N GLY A 148 -21.72 -3.72 -10.22
CA GLY A 148 -22.13 -3.25 -11.55
C GLY A 148 -22.18 -1.73 -11.69
N ARG A 149 -22.50 -1.00 -10.62
CA ARG A 149 -22.56 0.47 -10.60
C ARG A 149 -21.21 1.16 -10.36
N LEU A 150 -20.14 0.40 -10.12
CA LEU A 150 -18.83 0.96 -9.83
C LEU A 150 -18.09 1.34 -11.13
N GLN A 151 -17.58 2.56 -11.18
CA GLN A 151 -16.64 2.95 -12.21
C GLN A 151 -15.34 2.14 -12.07
N GLY A 152 -14.80 1.65 -13.18
CA GLY A 152 -13.57 0.86 -13.15
C GLY A 152 -13.73 -0.55 -12.56
N ARG A 153 -14.96 -1.09 -12.46
CA ARG A 153 -15.23 -2.47 -11.96
C ARG A 153 -14.46 -3.57 -12.69
N ASN A 154 -13.95 -3.31 -13.90
CA ASN A 154 -13.16 -4.23 -14.71
C ASN A 154 -11.63 -4.10 -14.47
N ASN A 155 -11.20 -3.21 -13.57
CA ASN A 155 -9.80 -2.99 -13.22
C ASN A 155 -9.56 -3.39 -11.76
N LEU A 156 -8.82 -4.49 -11.56
CA LEU A 156 -8.56 -5.01 -10.22
C LEU A 156 -7.89 -3.98 -9.30
N ARG A 157 -6.96 -3.17 -9.84
CA ARG A 157 -6.24 -2.16 -9.06
C ARG A 157 -7.20 -1.10 -8.55
N LYS A 158 -8.07 -0.55 -9.40
CA LYS A 158 -9.07 0.45 -8.99
C LYS A 158 -10.03 -0.15 -7.96
N LEU A 159 -10.58 -1.33 -8.25
CA LEU A 159 -11.55 -2.01 -7.40
C LEU A 159 -11.02 -2.25 -5.97
N LEU A 160 -9.73 -2.58 -5.81
CA LEU A 160 -9.15 -2.88 -4.49
C LEU A 160 -8.35 -1.73 -3.86
N SER A 161 -8.20 -0.58 -4.54
CA SER A 161 -7.47 0.59 -4.03
C SER A 161 -8.35 1.81 -3.76
N GLU A 162 -9.66 1.71 -3.94
CA GLU A 162 -10.62 2.76 -3.59
C GLU A 162 -11.54 2.28 -2.47
N ARG A 163 -11.64 3.02 -1.36
CA ARG A 163 -12.33 2.56 -0.13
C ARG A 163 -13.75 2.03 -0.38
N LYS A 164 -14.58 2.77 -1.12
CA LYS A 164 -15.96 2.37 -1.45
C LYS A 164 -16.01 1.12 -2.34
N ALA A 165 -15.13 1.04 -3.33
CA ALA A 165 -15.07 -0.09 -4.25
C ALA A 165 -14.54 -1.36 -3.55
N ALA A 166 -13.53 -1.22 -2.69
CA ALA A 166 -12.95 -2.29 -1.90
C ALA A 166 -13.97 -2.87 -0.92
N ALA A 167 -14.74 -2.03 -0.22
CA ALA A 167 -15.83 -2.48 0.65
C ALA A 167 -16.88 -3.30 -0.10
N LYS A 168 -17.25 -2.88 -1.32
CA LYS A 168 -18.15 -3.65 -2.19
C LYS A 168 -17.53 -4.97 -2.67
N ALA A 169 -16.24 -4.99 -2.99
CA ALA A 169 -15.53 -6.22 -3.36
C ALA A 169 -15.46 -7.22 -2.20
N ILE A 170 -15.24 -6.74 -0.98
CA ILE A 170 -15.28 -7.55 0.25
C ILE A 170 -16.67 -8.17 0.41
N LYS A 171 -17.73 -7.35 0.38
CA LYS A 171 -19.12 -7.82 0.48
C LYS A 171 -19.45 -8.86 -0.60
N PHE A 172 -19.04 -8.60 -1.83
CA PHE A 172 -19.20 -9.57 -2.94
C PHE A 172 -18.54 -10.91 -2.61
N ILE A 173 -17.28 -10.92 -2.16
CA ILE A 173 -16.57 -12.16 -1.82
C ILE A 173 -17.24 -12.90 -0.66
N GLU A 174 -17.69 -12.19 0.38
CA GLU A 174 -18.45 -12.81 1.46
C GLU A 174 -19.73 -13.48 0.94
N LEU A 175 -20.52 -12.77 0.13
CA LEU A 175 -21.77 -13.30 -0.44
C LEU A 175 -21.55 -14.50 -1.39
N THR A 176 -20.39 -14.62 -2.03
CA THR A 176 -20.09 -15.82 -2.84
C THR A 176 -19.89 -17.08 -2.00
N GLN A 177 -19.60 -16.95 -0.71
CA GLN A 177 -19.23 -18.06 0.20
C GLN A 177 -18.08 -18.94 -0.32
N ILE A 178 -17.30 -18.42 -1.29
CA ILE A 178 -16.20 -19.16 -1.96
C ILE A 178 -15.04 -19.44 -1.01
N LEU A 179 -14.94 -18.68 0.07
CA LEU A 179 -13.93 -18.80 1.12
C LEU A 179 -14.62 -19.34 2.38
N GLY A 180 -14.57 -20.65 2.57
CA GLY A 180 -15.23 -21.32 3.70
C GLY A 180 -14.85 -20.74 5.07
N GLN A 181 -13.65 -20.15 5.21
CA GLN A 181 -13.20 -19.52 6.45
C GLN A 181 -13.92 -18.20 6.82
N PHE A 182 -14.70 -17.62 5.92
CA PHE A 182 -15.45 -16.38 6.14
C PHE A 182 -16.97 -16.59 6.19
N GLN A 183 -17.43 -17.85 6.14
CA GLN A 183 -18.82 -18.21 6.39
C GLN A 183 -19.20 -17.77 7.80
N ASP A 184 -20.15 -16.84 7.93
CA ASP A 184 -20.69 -16.47 9.23
C ASP A 184 -21.43 -17.68 9.81
N ARG A 185 -20.83 -18.29 10.85
CA ARG A 185 -21.48 -19.32 11.67
C ARG A 185 -22.63 -18.76 12.52
N ASP A 186 -22.88 -17.45 12.47
CA ASP A 186 -23.89 -16.78 13.28
C ASP A 186 -25.33 -16.95 12.75
N LEU A 187 -25.53 -17.53 11.56
CA LEU A 187 -26.87 -17.90 11.06
C LEU A 187 -27.40 -19.23 11.62
N ASN A 188 -26.58 -20.03 12.32
CA ASN A 188 -26.99 -21.32 12.89
C ASN A 188 -27.16 -21.30 14.42
N ARG A 189 -27.27 -20.12 15.03
CA ARG A 189 -27.48 -19.97 16.50
C ARG A 189 -28.90 -19.61 16.90
N GLN A 190 -29.85 -19.63 15.96
CA GLN A 190 -31.29 -19.42 16.20
C GLN A 190 -32.12 -20.54 15.57
N SER A 191 -31.83 -21.78 15.91
CA SER A 191 -32.71 -22.93 15.68
C SER A 191 -32.57 -23.91 16.84
#